data_AF-A0AAU3FNL8-F1
#
_entry.id   AF-A0AAU3FNL8-F1
#
_cell.length_a   1.000
_cell.length_b   1.000
_cell.length_c   1.000
_cell.angle_alpha   90.00
_cell.angle_beta   90.00
_cell.angle_gamma   90.00
#
_symmetry.space_group_name_H-M   'P 1'
#
loop_
_entity.id
_entity.type
_entity.pdbx_description
1 polymer ?
#
loop_
_entity_poly.entity_id
_entity_poly.type
_entity_poly.pdbx_seq_one_letter_code
_entity_poly.pdbx_strand_id
1 'polypeptide(L)'
;MPDAGPTAVLPRRPLTVGELLDSAVLLLRGHARVLIPAALVLATAEQFLLHPLRVAAGAGPPGFALQLDQLAPYWGLLAVGAATEAVIVLLLGNPAARAAGAALLGRTAGPGELVRPAGARPGATALLAAGVGAVMLVAALLGPGWVVAWALLGSVASALVVDRVAAARAPLRAAALALRTGCRAAAIRLLGYLAWWIVRVGLGLGVFYGLRSLGLAALTDPAWAVPVSGAIWAGVNGVAYPALACLDAVLHLEGRMRTEGLDIRLSRAPAGLGEPALLAADR
;
A
#
# COMPACT_ATOMS: atom_id res chain seq x y z
N MET A 1 -30.00 7.65 22.23
CA MET A 1 -29.68 7.41 20.81
C MET A 1 -29.04 6.04 20.67
N PRO A 2 -29.80 4.97 20.39
CA PRO A 2 -29.20 3.66 20.19
C PRO A 2 -29.63 3.10 18.83
N ASP A 3 -28.94 3.46 17.73
CA ASP A 3 -29.16 2.86 16.39
C ASP A 3 -27.95 3.05 15.44
N ALA A 4 -26.74 3.16 15.98
CA ALA A 4 -25.55 2.93 15.15
C ALA A 4 -25.31 1.42 15.15
N GLY A 5 -25.87 0.71 14.16
CA GLY A 5 -25.45 -0.66 13.86
C GLY A 5 -23.92 -0.73 13.67
N PRO A 6 -23.32 -1.93 13.65
CA PRO A 6 -21.87 -2.09 13.52
C PRO A 6 -21.35 -1.24 12.35
N THR A 7 -20.35 -0.39 12.58
CA THR A 7 -19.79 0.46 11.53
C THR A 7 -19.25 -0.43 10.41
N ALA A 8 -19.98 -0.46 9.29
CA ALA A 8 -19.59 -1.24 8.13
C ALA A 8 -18.28 -0.68 7.57
N VAL A 9 -17.21 -1.49 7.64
CA VAL A 9 -15.87 -1.12 7.15
C VAL A 9 -15.90 -0.74 5.67
N LEU A 10 -16.82 -1.31 4.89
CA LEU A 10 -17.01 -0.94 3.49
C LEU A 10 -18.51 -0.97 3.11
N PRO A 11 -19.17 0.20 3.03
CA PRO A 11 -20.55 0.30 2.60
C PRO A 11 -20.71 -0.12 1.13
N ARG A 12 -21.84 -0.76 0.78
CA ARG A 12 -22.20 -1.09 -0.61
C ARG A 12 -22.79 0.12 -1.34
N ARG A 13 -22.09 1.25 -1.30
CA ARG A 13 -22.44 2.48 -2.02
C ARG A 13 -21.17 3.22 -2.43
N PRO A 14 -21.24 4.11 -3.43
CA PRO A 14 -20.10 4.95 -3.79
C PRO A 14 -19.70 5.86 -2.62
N LEU A 15 -18.40 5.96 -2.34
CA LEU A 15 -17.86 6.66 -1.18
C LEU A 15 -17.22 8.00 -1.55
N THR A 16 -17.29 8.95 -0.63
CA THR A 16 -16.52 10.20 -0.68
C THR A 16 -15.04 9.93 -0.40
N VAL A 17 -14.17 10.90 -0.69
CA VAL A 17 -12.72 10.77 -0.44
C VAL A 17 -12.43 10.51 1.06
N GLY A 18 -13.12 11.22 1.96
CA GLY A 18 -12.97 11.02 3.41
C GLY A 18 -13.41 9.63 3.86
N GLU A 19 -14.58 9.16 3.39
CA GLU A 19 -15.08 7.81 3.70
C GLU A 19 -14.14 6.71 3.18
N LEU A 20 -13.48 6.91 2.04
CA LEU A 20 -12.48 5.96 1.49
C LEU A 20 -11.25 5.85 2.38
N LEU A 21 -10.72 6.98 2.85
CA LEU A 21 -9.58 7.02 3.76
C LEU A 21 -9.93 6.40 5.12
N ASP A 22 -11.10 6.71 5.66
CA ASP A 22 -11.57 6.12 6.92
C ASP A 22 -11.76 4.60 6.78
N SER A 23 -12.39 4.13 5.69
CA SER A 23 -12.56 2.71 5.39
C SER A 23 -11.22 1.97 5.30
N ALA A 24 -10.20 2.59 4.69
CA ALA A 24 -8.85 2.02 4.61
C ALA A 24 -8.21 1.89 6.01
N VAL A 25 -8.37 2.90 6.87
CA VAL A 25 -7.86 2.88 8.25
C VAL A 25 -8.61 1.86 9.12
N LEU A 26 -9.93 1.78 9.00
CA LEU A 26 -10.74 0.76 9.68
C LEU A 26 -10.37 -0.65 9.24
N LEU A 27 -10.10 -0.84 7.95
CA LEU A 27 -9.66 -2.12 7.40
C LEU A 27 -8.29 -2.53 7.98
N LEU A 28 -7.34 -1.59 8.02
CA LEU A 28 -6.04 -1.79 8.63
C LEU A 28 -6.18 -2.14 10.12
N ARG A 29 -6.98 -1.38 10.87
CA ARG A 29 -7.23 -1.62 12.29
C ARG A 29 -7.81 -3.00 12.54
N GLY A 30 -8.75 -3.45 11.71
CA GLY A 30 -9.37 -4.78 11.80
C GLY A 30 -8.39 -5.92 11.57
N HIS A 31 -7.31 -5.69 10.80
CA HIS A 31 -6.36 -6.74 10.39
C HIS A 31 -4.90 -6.41 10.76
N ALA A 32 -4.71 -5.52 11.74
CA ALA A 32 -3.39 -5.03 12.15
C ALA A 32 -2.46 -6.16 12.61
N ARG A 33 -3.02 -7.22 13.22
CA ARG A 33 -2.27 -8.41 13.67
C ARG A 33 -1.54 -9.15 12.54
N VAL A 34 -1.96 -8.99 11.29
CA VAL A 34 -1.31 -9.59 10.11
C VAL A 34 -0.52 -8.52 9.35
N LEU A 35 -1.16 -7.38 9.06
CA LEU A 35 -0.61 -6.38 8.16
C LEU A 35 0.58 -5.64 8.79
N ILE A 36 0.53 -5.28 10.07
CA ILE A 36 1.60 -4.50 10.73
C ILE A 36 2.87 -5.35 10.90
N PRO A 37 2.85 -6.59 11.43
CA PRO A 37 4.07 -7.40 11.53
C PRO A 37 4.69 -7.69 10.16
N ALA A 38 3.87 -8.02 9.15
CA ALA A 38 4.36 -8.24 7.80
C ALA A 38 5.03 -6.98 7.22
N ALA A 39 4.39 -5.83 7.39
CA ALA A 39 4.93 -4.55 6.95
C ALA A 39 6.22 -4.16 7.70
N LEU A 40 6.32 -4.42 9.01
CA LEU A 40 7.54 -4.15 9.78
C LEU A 40 8.72 -4.99 9.29
N VAL A 41 8.51 -6.28 9.01
CA VAL A 41 9.54 -7.15 8.44
C VAL A 41 10.01 -6.60 7.09
N LEU A 42 9.06 -6.27 6.21
CA LEU A 42 9.36 -5.75 4.88
C LEU A 42 10.03 -4.37 4.91
N ALA A 43 9.55 -3.46 5.76
CA ALA A 43 10.13 -2.12 5.94
C ALA A 43 11.53 -2.18 6.55
N THR A 44 11.77 -3.11 7.48
CA THR A 44 13.11 -3.35 8.03
C THR A 44 14.05 -3.87 6.95
N ALA A 45 13.61 -4.84 6.14
CA ALA A 45 14.38 -5.34 5.01
C ALA A 45 14.70 -4.24 3.99
N GLU A 46 13.75 -3.34 3.72
CA GLU A 46 13.98 -2.15 2.90
C GLU A 46 15.06 -1.24 3.50
N GLN A 47 15.07 -1.00 4.82
CA GLN A 47 16.11 -0.18 5.43
C GLN A 47 17.51 -0.78 5.22
N PHE A 48 17.65 -2.10 5.33
CA PHE A 48 18.89 -2.80 5.04
C PHE A 48 19.27 -2.72 3.55
N LEU A 49 18.30 -2.91 2.65
CA LEU A 49 18.50 -2.84 1.21
C LEU A 49 18.98 -1.45 0.77
N LEU A 50 18.38 -0.38 1.31
CA LEU A 50 18.70 1.00 0.94
C LEU A 50 19.95 1.53 1.63
N HIS A 51 20.43 0.90 2.70
CA HIS A 51 21.62 1.35 3.44
C HIS A 51 22.88 1.56 2.57
N PRO A 52 23.34 0.59 1.75
CA PRO A 52 24.51 0.80 0.90
C PRO A 52 24.33 1.96 -0.09
N LEU A 53 23.12 2.13 -0.62
CA LEU A 53 22.80 3.24 -1.54
C LEU A 53 22.81 4.59 -0.83
N ARG A 54 22.37 4.65 0.43
CA ARG A 54 22.46 5.87 1.26
C ARG A 54 23.91 6.25 1.52
N VAL A 55 24.77 5.29 1.83
CA VAL A 55 26.21 5.52 2.00
C VAL A 55 26.82 6.03 0.70
N ALA A 56 26.52 5.39 -0.44
CA ALA A 56 27.02 5.81 -1.75
C ALA A 56 26.55 7.22 -2.15
N ALA A 57 25.34 7.62 -1.77
CA ALA A 57 24.77 8.93 -2.04
C ALA A 57 25.15 10.02 -1.01
N GLY A 58 25.98 9.70 0.00
CA GLY A 58 26.29 10.61 1.10
C GLY A 58 25.08 10.97 1.97
N ALA A 59 23.97 10.24 1.85
CA ALA A 59 22.71 10.55 2.52
C ALA A 59 22.78 10.10 3.99
N GLY A 60 23.01 11.07 4.88
CA GLY A 60 23.08 10.84 6.33
C GLY A 60 21.72 10.94 7.04
N PRO A 61 21.59 10.34 8.24
CA PRO A 61 20.42 10.52 9.08
C PRO A 61 20.25 11.99 9.55
N PRO A 62 19.04 12.43 9.93
CA PRO A 62 17.80 11.64 9.96
C PRO A 62 16.95 11.75 8.70
N GLY A 63 17.20 12.77 7.88
CA GLY A 63 16.37 13.10 6.73
C GLY A 63 16.82 12.48 5.41
N PHE A 64 18.03 11.92 5.36
CA PHE A 64 18.62 11.38 4.13
C PHE A 64 18.47 12.37 2.97
N ALA A 65 18.81 13.63 3.20
CA ALA A 65 18.53 14.73 2.28
C ALA A 65 19.48 14.76 1.08
N LEU A 66 19.02 15.39 -0.01
CA LEU A 66 19.79 15.60 -1.24
C LEU A 66 21.04 16.45 -0.97
N GLN A 67 22.19 15.96 -1.43
CA GLN A 67 23.41 16.75 -1.62
C GLN A 67 23.57 16.99 -3.12
N LEU A 68 23.69 18.26 -3.54
CA LEU A 68 23.62 18.65 -4.96
C LEU A 68 24.78 18.05 -5.79
N ASP A 69 25.93 17.82 -5.17
CA ASP A 69 27.10 17.15 -5.73
C ASP A 69 26.92 15.63 -5.89
N GLN A 70 25.93 15.04 -5.22
CA GLN A 70 25.60 13.61 -5.23
C GLN A 70 24.28 13.32 -5.97
N LEU A 71 23.87 14.18 -6.90
CA LEU A 71 22.54 14.10 -7.52
C LEU A 71 22.27 12.73 -8.18
N ALA A 72 23.23 12.20 -8.95
CA ALA A 72 23.05 10.92 -9.64
C ALA A 72 22.88 9.71 -8.69
N PRO A 73 23.79 9.46 -7.72
CA PRO A 73 23.60 8.37 -6.76
C PRO A 73 22.37 8.60 -5.87
N TYR A 74 22.05 9.84 -5.53
CA TYR A 74 20.82 10.17 -4.80
C TYR A 74 19.57 9.85 -5.61
N TRP A 75 19.56 10.15 -6.91
CA TRP A 75 18.46 9.79 -7.80
C TRP A 75 18.30 8.27 -7.91
N GLY A 76 19.40 7.54 -7.99
CA GLY A 76 19.40 6.08 -7.93
C GLY A 76 18.81 5.54 -6.61
N LEU A 77 19.18 6.13 -5.47
CA LEU A 77 18.59 5.83 -4.18
C LEU A 77 17.08 6.04 -4.17
N LEU A 78 16.59 7.18 -4.69
CA LEU A 78 15.16 7.46 -4.79
C LEU A 78 14.44 6.47 -5.70
N ALA A 79 15.04 6.11 -6.85
CA ALA A 79 14.44 5.18 -7.79
C ALA A 79 14.32 3.76 -7.23
N VAL A 80 15.37 3.26 -6.55
CA VAL A 80 15.33 1.97 -5.85
C VAL A 80 14.38 2.01 -4.65
N GLY A 81 14.33 3.12 -3.92
CA GLY A 81 13.36 3.33 -2.85
C GLY A 81 11.92 3.24 -3.33
N ALA A 82 11.57 3.98 -4.39
CA ALA A 82 10.23 3.96 -4.98
C ALA A 82 9.84 2.57 -5.49
N ALA A 83 10.78 1.87 -6.15
CA ALA A 83 10.56 0.50 -6.61
C ALA A 83 10.32 -0.48 -5.45
N THR A 84 11.11 -0.37 -4.38
CA THR A 84 10.99 -1.21 -3.19
C THR A 84 9.67 -0.94 -2.47
N GLU A 85 9.29 0.32 -2.31
CA GLU A 85 8.01 0.72 -1.72
C GLU A 85 6.83 0.14 -2.53
N ALA A 86 6.87 0.22 -3.86
CA ALA A 86 5.83 -0.35 -4.72
C ALA A 86 5.71 -1.88 -4.59
N VAL A 87 6.84 -2.59 -4.49
CA VAL A 87 6.89 -4.03 -4.22
C VAL A 87 6.21 -4.34 -2.89
N ILE A 88 6.60 -3.65 -1.82
CA ILE A 88 6.07 -3.90 -0.47
C ILE A 88 4.57 -3.63 -0.41
N VAL A 89 4.11 -2.50 -0.94
CA VAL A 89 2.68 -2.16 -0.97
C VAL A 89 1.89 -3.20 -1.78
N LEU A 90 2.41 -3.71 -2.90
CA LEU A 90 1.73 -4.76 -3.66
C LEU A 90 1.65 -6.08 -2.89
N LEU A 91 2.75 -6.49 -2.24
CA LEU A 91 2.78 -7.71 -1.42
C LEU A 91 1.75 -7.63 -0.27
N LEU A 92 1.66 -6.48 0.40
CA LEU A 92 0.67 -6.21 1.45
C LEU A 92 -0.75 -6.03 0.88
N GLY A 93 -0.86 -5.58 -0.37
CA GLY A 93 -2.11 -5.41 -1.11
C GLY A 93 -2.89 -6.71 -1.26
N ASN A 94 -2.22 -7.86 -1.26
CA ASN A 94 -2.89 -9.16 -1.34
C ASN A 94 -3.74 -9.48 -0.10
N PRO A 95 -3.18 -9.58 1.13
CA PRO A 95 -4.00 -9.77 2.32
C PRO A 95 -4.97 -8.61 2.53
N ALA A 96 -4.61 -7.36 2.20
CA ALA A 96 -5.51 -6.22 2.29
C ALA A 96 -6.74 -6.36 1.35
N ALA A 97 -6.55 -6.77 0.10
CA ALA A 97 -7.63 -6.98 -0.86
C ALA A 97 -8.59 -8.10 -0.43
N ARG A 98 -8.06 -9.16 0.19
CA ARG A 98 -8.87 -10.24 0.74
C ARG A 98 -9.69 -9.79 1.95
N ALA A 99 -9.07 -9.02 2.84
CA ALA A 99 -9.75 -8.41 3.96
C ALA A 99 -10.87 -7.46 3.48
N ALA A 100 -10.60 -6.64 2.46
CA ALA A 100 -11.60 -5.73 1.88
C ALA A 100 -12.76 -6.47 1.21
N GLY A 101 -12.46 -7.54 0.47
CA GLY A 101 -13.48 -8.40 -0.14
C GLY A 101 -14.38 -9.06 0.90
N ALA A 102 -13.79 -9.59 1.98
CA ALA A 102 -14.53 -10.12 3.12
C ALA A 102 -15.43 -9.06 3.79
N ALA A 103 -14.88 -7.86 4.02
CA ALA A 103 -15.60 -6.74 4.61
C ALA A 103 -16.80 -6.30 3.74
N LEU A 104 -16.65 -6.26 2.42
CA LEU A 104 -17.74 -5.94 1.48
C LEU A 104 -18.92 -6.93 1.56
N LEU A 105 -18.60 -8.18 1.88
CA LEU A 105 -19.58 -9.26 2.08
C LEU A 105 -20.18 -9.27 3.49
N GLY A 106 -19.78 -8.33 4.36
CA GLY A 106 -20.32 -8.19 5.71
C GLY A 106 -19.67 -9.12 6.74
N ARG A 107 -18.49 -9.68 6.44
CA ARG A 107 -17.75 -10.56 7.36
C ARG A 107 -16.36 -10.02 7.67
N THR A 108 -15.76 -10.54 8.75
CA THR A 108 -14.37 -10.26 9.11
C THR A 108 -13.51 -11.47 8.77
N ALA A 109 -12.45 -11.29 7.98
CA ALA A 109 -11.53 -12.38 7.64
C ALA A 109 -10.58 -12.67 8.82
N GLY A 110 -10.49 -13.94 9.22
CA GLY A 110 -9.54 -14.35 10.25
C GLY A 110 -8.08 -14.23 9.79
N PRO A 111 -7.09 -14.07 10.71
CA PRO A 111 -5.68 -14.00 10.36
C PRO A 111 -5.19 -15.19 9.53
N GLY A 112 -5.62 -16.40 9.92
CA GLY A 112 -5.32 -17.64 9.21
C GLY A 112 -5.88 -17.66 7.79
N GLU A 113 -7.03 -17.02 7.56
CA GLU A 113 -7.55 -16.89 6.21
C GLU A 113 -6.62 -16.03 5.37
N LEU A 114 -6.24 -14.84 5.83
CA LEU A 114 -5.43 -13.88 5.08
C LEU A 114 -4.06 -14.42 4.64
N VAL A 115 -3.48 -15.35 5.40
CA VAL A 115 -2.19 -15.96 5.08
C VAL A 115 -2.30 -17.29 4.33
N ARG A 116 -3.49 -17.91 4.26
CA ARG A 116 -3.67 -19.19 3.57
C ARG A 116 -3.28 -19.06 2.08
N PRO A 117 -2.44 -19.97 1.55
CA PRO A 117 -2.04 -19.97 0.15
C PRO A 117 -3.23 -20.13 -0.81
N ALA A 118 -4.24 -20.88 -0.37
CA ALA A 118 -5.49 -21.08 -1.08
C ALA A 118 -6.20 -19.72 -1.27
N GLY A 119 -6.29 -19.28 -2.53
CA GLY A 119 -6.89 -17.99 -2.89
C GLY A 119 -5.90 -16.82 -2.93
N ALA A 120 -4.81 -16.85 -2.15
CA ALA A 120 -3.79 -15.80 -2.13
C ALA A 120 -2.94 -15.77 -3.42
N ARG A 121 -2.71 -16.90 -4.10
CA ARG A 121 -1.87 -16.96 -5.32
C ARG A 121 -0.46 -16.34 -5.10
N PRO A 122 0.26 -16.73 -4.03
CA PRO A 122 1.48 -16.03 -3.59
C PRO A 122 2.57 -15.96 -4.66
N GLY A 123 2.76 -17.02 -5.45
CA GLY A 123 3.74 -17.01 -6.56
C GLY A 123 3.40 -15.97 -7.63
N ALA A 124 2.13 -15.83 -8.01
CA ALA A 124 1.70 -14.81 -8.96
C ALA A 124 1.83 -13.40 -8.37
N THR A 125 1.55 -13.23 -7.07
CA THR A 125 1.77 -11.96 -6.37
C THR A 125 3.24 -11.57 -6.34
N ALA A 126 4.14 -12.50 -6.01
CA ALA A 126 5.58 -12.24 -5.97
C ALA A 126 6.13 -11.85 -7.36
N LEU A 127 5.73 -12.58 -8.41
CA LEU A 127 6.10 -12.26 -9.79
C LEU A 127 5.59 -10.90 -10.22
N LEU A 128 4.33 -10.57 -9.90
CA LEU A 128 3.76 -9.26 -10.20
C LEU A 128 4.40 -8.15 -9.36
N ALA A 129 4.76 -8.40 -8.11
CA ALA A 129 5.49 -7.46 -7.27
C ALA A 129 6.83 -7.11 -7.92
N ALA A 130 7.61 -8.11 -8.33
CA ALA A 130 8.88 -7.89 -9.04
C ALA A 130 8.68 -7.12 -10.36
N GLY A 131 7.66 -7.47 -11.15
CA GLY A 131 7.35 -6.76 -12.39
C GLY A 131 6.95 -5.30 -12.16
N VAL A 132 6.08 -5.03 -11.18
CA VAL A 132 5.69 -3.66 -10.80
C VAL A 132 6.88 -2.87 -10.25
N GLY A 133 7.74 -3.52 -9.44
CA GLY A 133 8.99 -2.92 -8.96
C GLY A 133 9.92 -2.54 -10.11
N ALA A 134 10.10 -3.40 -11.11
CA ALA A 134 10.90 -3.10 -12.29
C ALA A 134 10.34 -1.93 -13.11
N VAL A 135 9.01 -1.91 -13.33
CA VAL A 135 8.34 -0.79 -14.01
C VAL A 135 8.51 0.50 -13.22
N MET A 136 8.34 0.45 -11.90
CA MET A 136 8.52 1.60 -11.01
C MET A 136 9.95 2.12 -11.03
N LEU A 137 10.95 1.22 -11.00
CA LEU A 137 12.36 1.58 -11.09
C LEU A 137 12.66 2.34 -12.37
N VAL A 138 12.26 1.78 -13.52
CA VAL A 138 12.45 2.44 -14.83
C VAL A 138 11.72 3.77 -14.87
N ALA A 139 10.47 3.82 -14.41
CA ALA A 139 9.67 5.04 -14.39
C ALA A 139 10.25 6.13 -13.49
N ALA A 140 10.85 5.76 -12.36
CA ALA A 140 11.54 6.69 -11.45
C ALA A 140 12.89 7.16 -12.03
N LEU A 141 13.62 6.31 -12.73
CA LEU A 141 14.83 6.73 -13.45
C LEU A 141 14.54 7.74 -14.56
N LEU A 142 13.35 7.69 -15.16
CA LEU A 142 12.88 8.61 -16.19
C LEU A 142 12.28 9.93 -15.65
N GLY A 143 12.57 10.30 -14.40
CA GLY A 143 12.07 11.54 -13.82
C GLY A 143 10.69 11.35 -13.18
N PRO A 144 9.66 12.15 -13.53
CA PRO A 144 8.33 12.09 -12.88
C PRO A 144 7.48 10.87 -13.31
N GLY A 145 8.02 9.96 -14.13
CA GLY A 145 7.29 8.79 -14.63
C GLY A 145 6.74 7.89 -13.52
N TRP A 146 7.41 7.87 -12.36
CA TRP A 146 6.96 7.12 -11.18
C TRP A 146 5.56 7.53 -10.70
N VAL A 147 5.16 8.80 -10.87
CA VAL A 147 3.83 9.29 -10.49
C VAL A 147 2.75 8.56 -11.28
N VAL A 148 2.97 8.40 -12.59
CA VAL A 148 2.06 7.69 -13.49
C VAL A 148 2.04 6.20 -13.17
N ALA A 149 3.22 5.58 -13.02
CA ALA A 149 3.31 4.17 -12.67
C ALA A 149 2.61 3.88 -11.33
N TRP A 150 2.80 4.75 -10.34
CA TRP A 150 2.17 4.62 -9.03
C TRP A 150 0.66 4.70 -9.17
N ALA A 151 0.15 5.76 -9.83
CA ALA A 151 -1.28 5.98 -10.00
C ALA A 151 -2.02 4.82 -10.67
N LEU A 152 -1.38 4.12 -11.62
CA LEU A 152 -2.01 3.08 -12.43
C LEU A 152 -1.89 1.66 -11.86
N LEU A 153 -0.83 1.35 -11.12
CA LEU A 153 -0.49 -0.02 -10.73
C LEU A 153 -0.89 -0.38 -9.28
N GLY A 154 -1.54 0.53 -8.54
CA GLY A 154 -1.89 0.29 -7.14
C GLY A 154 -2.80 -0.89 -6.88
N SER A 155 -3.80 -1.11 -7.73
CA SER A 155 -4.82 -2.14 -7.52
C SER A 155 -4.48 -3.51 -8.14
N VAL A 156 -3.23 -3.75 -8.53
CA VAL A 156 -2.81 -5.02 -9.15
C VAL A 156 -3.09 -6.23 -8.25
N ALA A 157 -2.81 -6.11 -6.95
CA ALA A 157 -3.10 -7.19 -6.00
C ALA A 157 -4.61 -7.48 -5.89
N SER A 158 -5.43 -6.41 -5.86
CA SER A 158 -6.89 -6.51 -5.86
C SER A 158 -7.43 -7.16 -7.12
N ALA A 159 -6.93 -6.76 -8.30
CA ALA A 159 -7.31 -7.42 -9.56
C ALA A 159 -6.93 -8.92 -9.56
N LEU A 160 -5.74 -9.28 -9.08
CA LEU A 160 -5.29 -10.67 -9.05
C LEU A 160 -6.15 -11.56 -8.14
N VAL A 161 -6.53 -11.05 -6.96
CA VAL A 161 -7.08 -11.85 -5.87
C VAL A 161 -8.59 -11.72 -5.75
N VAL A 162 -9.13 -10.50 -5.88
CA VAL A 162 -10.57 -10.22 -5.81
C VAL A 162 -11.22 -10.48 -7.16
N ASP A 163 -10.74 -9.85 -8.23
CA ASP A 163 -11.32 -10.03 -9.58
C ASP A 163 -10.98 -11.41 -10.17
N ARG A 164 -10.01 -12.12 -9.58
CA ARG A 164 -9.54 -13.46 -10.01
C ARG A 164 -9.04 -13.52 -11.45
N VAL A 165 -8.61 -12.39 -12.02
CA VAL A 165 -8.07 -12.35 -13.40
C VAL A 165 -6.74 -13.09 -13.52
N ALA A 166 -6.38 -13.53 -14.71
CA ALA A 166 -5.07 -14.12 -14.98
C ALA A 166 -3.95 -13.13 -14.62
N ALA A 167 -2.82 -13.62 -14.07
CA ALA A 167 -1.75 -12.77 -13.56
C ALA A 167 -1.24 -11.78 -14.62
N ALA A 168 -1.06 -12.25 -15.87
CA ALA A 168 -0.64 -11.42 -17.00
C ALA A 168 -1.62 -10.28 -17.33
N ARG A 169 -2.91 -10.40 -16.98
CA ARG A 169 -3.95 -9.38 -17.24
C ARG A 169 -4.18 -8.46 -16.04
N ALA A 170 -3.66 -8.78 -14.85
CA ALA A 170 -3.89 -8.00 -13.64
C ALA A 170 -3.37 -6.56 -13.73
N PRO A 171 -2.17 -6.27 -14.29
CA PRO A 171 -1.69 -4.90 -14.48
C PRO A 171 -2.59 -4.06 -15.40
N LEU A 172 -2.98 -4.62 -16.53
CA LEU A 172 -3.85 -3.92 -17.49
C LEU A 172 -5.22 -3.65 -16.88
N ARG A 173 -5.76 -4.62 -16.13
CA ARG A 173 -7.03 -4.49 -15.42
C ARG A 173 -6.98 -3.38 -14.37
N ALA A 174 -5.91 -3.33 -13.57
CA ALA A 174 -5.69 -2.28 -12.57
C ALA A 174 -5.62 -0.90 -13.22
N ALA A 175 -4.81 -0.75 -14.27
CA ALA A 175 -4.66 0.49 -15.00
C ALA A 175 -5.98 0.96 -15.66
N ALA A 176 -6.70 0.05 -16.31
CA ALA A 176 -7.99 0.36 -16.93
C ALA A 176 -9.02 0.86 -15.90
N LEU A 177 -9.10 0.23 -14.72
CA LEU A 177 -10.00 0.68 -13.66
C LEU A 177 -9.56 2.03 -13.08
N ALA A 178 -8.24 2.24 -12.93
CA ALA A 178 -7.69 3.50 -12.42
C ALA A 178 -7.99 4.70 -13.33
N LEU A 179 -8.04 4.49 -14.65
CA LEU A 179 -8.31 5.51 -15.66
C LEU A 179 -9.81 5.81 -15.85
N ARG A 180 -10.71 4.93 -15.41
CA ARG A 180 -12.15 5.17 -15.51
C ARG A 180 -12.61 6.33 -14.63
N THR A 181 -13.80 6.85 -14.91
CA THR A 181 -14.42 7.95 -14.15
C THR A 181 -13.50 9.18 -14.01
N GLY A 182 -12.82 9.54 -15.10
CA GLY A 182 -11.91 10.69 -15.13
C GLY A 182 -10.68 10.54 -14.24
N CYS A 183 -10.09 9.34 -14.18
CA CYS A 183 -8.91 9.04 -13.37
C CYS A 183 -9.09 9.25 -11.85
N ARG A 184 -10.33 9.20 -11.34
CA ARG A 184 -10.63 9.45 -9.93
C ARG A 184 -9.83 8.55 -8.98
N ALA A 185 -9.78 7.24 -9.24
CA ALA A 185 -9.06 6.30 -8.38
C ALA A 185 -7.55 6.59 -8.37
N ALA A 186 -6.97 6.89 -9.53
CA ALA A 186 -5.58 7.34 -9.66
C ALA A 186 -5.31 8.61 -8.84
N ALA A 187 -6.18 9.63 -8.94
CA ALA A 187 -6.02 10.89 -8.21
C ALA A 187 -6.11 10.70 -6.68
N ILE A 188 -7.05 9.88 -6.19
CA ILE A 188 -7.16 9.61 -4.74
C ILE A 188 -5.96 8.80 -4.25
N ARG A 189 -5.46 7.85 -5.05
CA ARG A 189 -4.25 7.10 -4.69
C ARG A 189 -3.04 8.02 -4.56
N LEU A 190 -2.87 8.97 -5.47
CA LEU A 190 -1.82 9.99 -5.37
C LEU A 190 -2.00 10.89 -4.14
N LEU A 191 -3.24 11.30 -3.84
CA LEU A 191 -3.55 12.07 -2.64
C LEU A 191 -3.23 11.28 -1.36
N GLY A 192 -3.61 10.00 -1.32
CA GLY A 192 -3.31 9.11 -0.20
C GLY A 192 -1.81 8.90 -0.01
N TYR A 193 -1.07 8.73 -1.12
CA TYR A 193 0.39 8.66 -1.09
C TYR A 193 1.01 9.95 -0.56
N LEU A 194 0.58 11.11 -1.04
CA LEU A 194 1.08 12.41 -0.60
C LEU A 194 0.79 12.65 0.89
N ALA A 195 -0.44 12.38 1.35
CA ALA A 195 -0.82 12.51 2.74
C ALA A 195 0.04 11.63 3.64
N TRP A 196 0.22 10.35 3.28
CA TRP A 196 1.09 9.45 4.02
C TRP A 196 2.55 9.86 3.93
N TRP A 197 3.03 10.38 2.81
CA TRP A 197 4.40 10.89 2.69
C TRP A 197 4.65 12.05 3.67
N ILE A 198 3.73 13.01 3.77
CA ILE A 198 3.82 14.11 4.76
C ILE A 198 3.85 13.56 6.19
N VAL A 199 2.95 12.63 6.52
CA VAL A 199 2.91 11.99 7.85
C VAL A 199 4.21 11.25 8.13
N ARG A 200 4.74 10.48 7.16
CA ARG A 200 5.98 9.71 7.29
C ARG A 200 7.18 10.62 7.57
N VAL A 201 7.32 11.69 6.79
CA VAL A 201 8.41 12.67 6.98
C VAL A 201 8.28 13.36 8.33
N GLY A 202 7.07 13.82 8.68
CA GLY A 202 6.81 14.49 9.96
C GLY A 202 7.11 13.60 11.16
N LEU A 203 6.63 12.35 11.16
CA LEU A 203 6.88 11.40 12.24
C LEU A 203 8.35 10.95 12.28
N GLY A 204 8.95 10.63 11.12
CA GLY A 204 10.33 10.17 11.05
C GLY A 204 11.32 11.20 11.57
N LEU A 205 11.19 12.45 11.12
CA LEU A 205 12.00 13.56 11.61
C LEU A 205 11.65 13.93 13.04
N GLY A 206 10.35 14.02 13.37
CA GLY A 206 9.86 14.43 14.68
C GLY A 206 10.31 13.50 15.80
N VAL A 207 10.20 12.18 15.61
CA VAL A 207 10.68 11.19 16.59
C VAL A 207 12.19 11.29 16.76
N PHE A 208 12.96 11.39 15.67
CA PHE A 208 14.42 11.48 15.76
C PHE A 208 14.87 12.74 16.51
N TYR A 209 14.35 13.91 16.13
CA TYR A 209 14.71 15.17 16.79
C TYR A 209 14.18 15.24 18.22
N GLY A 210 13.02 14.64 18.51
CA GLY A 210 12.50 14.53 19.88
C GLY A 210 13.38 13.66 20.79
N LEU A 211 13.83 12.49 20.31
CA LEU A 211 14.77 11.65 21.06
C LEU A 211 16.10 12.37 21.31
N ARG A 212 16.58 13.12 20.32
CA ARG A 212 17.81 13.91 20.43
C ARG A 212 17.67 15.05 21.44
N SER A 213 16.59 15.81 21.38
CA SER A 213 16.39 16.98 22.25
C SER A 213 16.18 16.59 23.71
N LEU A 214 15.56 15.44 23.96
CA LEU A 214 15.33 14.90 25.30
C LEU A 214 16.56 14.15 25.87
N GLY A 215 17.62 13.98 25.09
CA GLY A 215 18.81 13.23 25.50
C GLY A 215 18.54 11.73 25.74
N LEU A 216 17.50 11.17 25.14
CA LEU A 216 17.09 9.77 25.33
C LEU A 216 17.96 8.78 24.55
N ALA A 217 18.71 9.27 23.57
CA ALA A 217 19.67 8.49 22.79
C ALA A 217 20.86 9.36 22.37
N ALA A 218 22.06 8.77 22.28
CA ALA A 218 23.29 9.42 21.87
C ALA A 218 23.35 9.69 20.35
N LEU A 219 22.35 10.39 19.81
CA LEU A 219 22.16 10.60 18.36
C LEU A 219 23.16 11.58 17.73
N THR A 220 24.08 12.13 18.53
CA THR A 220 25.26 12.87 18.04
C THR A 220 26.33 11.91 17.53
N ASP A 221 26.36 10.67 18.05
CA ASP A 221 27.27 9.61 17.59
C ASP A 221 26.66 8.90 16.36
N PRO A 222 27.35 8.89 15.20
CA PRO A 222 26.92 8.14 14.02
C PRO A 222 26.60 6.67 14.29
N ALA A 223 27.29 6.03 15.22
CA ALA A 223 27.08 4.62 15.59
C ALA A 223 25.66 4.35 16.11
N TRP A 224 25.03 5.36 16.73
CA TRP A 224 23.65 5.29 17.20
C TRP A 224 22.67 5.95 16.24
N ALA A 225 23.06 7.06 15.60
CA ALA A 225 22.17 7.83 14.73
C ALA A 225 21.66 6.99 13.54
N VAL A 226 22.52 6.17 12.93
CA VAL A 226 22.16 5.31 11.78
C VAL A 226 21.14 4.23 12.15
N PRO A 227 21.41 3.31 13.11
CA PRO A 227 20.46 2.25 13.44
C PRO A 227 19.16 2.80 14.05
N VAL A 228 19.22 3.87 14.85
CA VAL A 228 18.00 4.49 15.41
C VAL A 228 17.17 5.13 14.32
N SER A 229 17.78 5.88 13.38
CA SER A 229 17.05 6.42 12.24
C SER A 229 16.42 5.32 11.40
N GLY A 230 17.16 4.25 11.10
CA GLY A 230 16.64 3.07 10.41
C GLY A 230 15.43 2.45 11.12
N ALA A 231 15.51 2.26 12.44
CA ALA A 231 14.40 1.73 13.24
C ALA A 231 13.17 2.64 13.22
N ILE A 232 13.35 3.96 13.32
CA ILE A 232 12.26 4.94 13.23
C ILE A 232 11.58 4.85 11.87
N TRP A 233 12.34 4.92 10.78
CA TRP A 233 11.80 4.86 9.43
C TRP A 233 11.13 3.51 9.14
N ALA A 234 11.70 2.40 9.61
CA ALA A 234 11.07 1.08 9.53
C ALA A 234 9.74 1.03 10.29
N GLY A 235 9.67 1.59 11.50
CA GLY A 235 8.45 1.66 12.30
C GLY A 235 7.35 2.49 11.64
N VAL A 236 7.72 3.66 11.13
CA VAL A 236 6.81 4.57 10.41
C VAL A 236 6.31 3.93 9.10
N ASN A 237 7.20 3.35 8.30
CA ASN A 237 6.85 2.64 7.06
C ASN A 237 6.02 1.37 7.34
N GLY A 238 6.26 0.71 8.48
CA GLY A 238 5.48 -0.44 8.95
C GLY A 238 3.99 -0.15 9.18
N VAL A 239 3.61 1.13 9.31
CA VAL A 239 2.21 1.57 9.36
C VAL A 239 1.75 2.13 8.01
N ALA A 240 2.59 2.94 7.35
CA ALA A 240 2.22 3.62 6.12
C ALA A 240 1.98 2.65 4.94
N TYR A 241 2.84 1.65 4.76
CA TYR A 241 2.72 0.69 3.65
C TYR A 241 1.44 -0.14 3.69
N PRO A 242 1.03 -0.73 4.83
CA PRO A 242 -0.23 -1.44 4.87
C PRO A 242 -1.44 -0.51 4.79
N ALA A 243 -1.34 0.74 5.24
CA ALA A 243 -2.39 1.73 5.05
C ALA A 243 -2.63 2.06 3.56
N LEU A 244 -1.55 2.24 2.79
CA LEU A 244 -1.62 2.43 1.33
C LEU A 244 -2.19 1.18 0.63
N ALA A 245 -1.76 -0.02 1.04
CA ALA A 245 -2.30 -1.27 0.53
C ALA A 245 -3.81 -1.43 0.80
N CYS A 246 -4.28 -1.04 1.99
CA CYS A 246 -5.70 -1.01 2.33
C CYS A 246 -6.47 0.01 1.49
N LEU A 247 -5.89 1.19 1.26
CA LEU A 247 -6.48 2.20 0.38
C LEU A 247 -6.67 1.65 -1.04
N ASP A 248 -5.68 0.94 -1.59
CA ASP A 248 -5.79 0.33 -2.93
C ASP A 248 -6.89 -0.71 -3.03
N ALA A 249 -7.03 -1.54 -2.00
CA ALA A 249 -8.09 -2.53 -1.91
C ALA A 249 -9.48 -1.88 -1.92
N VAL A 250 -9.66 -0.85 -1.10
CA VAL A 250 -10.91 -0.10 -0.98
C VAL A 250 -11.22 0.67 -2.28
N LEU A 251 -10.24 1.37 -2.86
CA LEU A 251 -10.38 2.08 -4.13
C LEU A 251 -10.74 1.16 -5.29
N HIS A 252 -10.15 -0.04 -5.34
CA HIS A 252 -10.47 -1.03 -6.36
C HIS A 252 -11.94 -1.46 -6.29
N LEU A 253 -12.42 -1.79 -5.09
CA LEU A 253 -13.82 -2.19 -4.90
C LEU A 253 -14.78 -1.03 -5.19
N GLU A 254 -14.45 0.19 -4.76
CA GLU A 254 -15.25 1.38 -5.07
C GLU A 254 -15.32 1.66 -6.58
N GLY A 255 -14.19 1.56 -7.27
CA GLY A 255 -14.13 1.71 -8.72
C GLY A 255 -15.03 0.69 -9.44
N ARG A 256 -15.09 -0.55 -8.94
CA ARG A 256 -16.00 -1.58 -9.46
C ARG A 256 -17.46 -1.33 -9.12
N MET A 257 -17.77 -0.80 -7.93
CA MET A 257 -19.15 -0.37 -7.61
C MET A 257 -19.60 0.74 -8.58
N ARG A 258 -18.75 1.75 -8.81
CA ARG A 258 -19.09 2.86 -9.70
C ARG A 258 -19.18 2.50 -11.18
N THR A 259 -18.30 1.64 -11.67
CA THR A 259 -18.15 1.42 -13.12
C THR A 259 -18.71 0.10 -13.62
N GLU A 260 -18.97 -0.85 -12.71
CA GLU A 260 -19.37 -2.21 -13.06
C GLU A 260 -20.57 -2.71 -12.25
N GLY A 261 -21.23 -1.83 -11.51
CA GLY A 261 -22.42 -2.16 -10.71
C GLY A 261 -22.19 -3.34 -9.76
N LEU A 262 -21.01 -3.44 -9.14
CA LEU A 262 -20.70 -4.53 -8.21
C LEU A 262 -21.69 -4.58 -7.04
N ASP A 263 -22.15 -3.43 -6.56
CA ASP A 263 -23.21 -3.29 -5.56
C ASP A 263 -24.56 -3.89 -6.02
N ILE A 264 -24.92 -3.66 -7.28
CA ILE A 264 -26.14 -4.25 -7.89
C ILE A 264 -26.00 -5.77 -8.01
N ARG A 265 -24.83 -6.27 -8.43
CA ARG A 265 -24.56 -7.71 -8.51
C ARG A 265 -24.64 -8.37 -7.13
N LEU A 266 -24.04 -7.75 -6.11
CA LEU A 266 -24.06 -8.26 -4.74
C LEU A 266 -25.45 -8.23 -4.10
N SER A 267 -26.30 -7.26 -4.43
CA SER A 267 -27.68 -7.20 -3.93
C SER A 267 -28.62 -8.22 -4.60
N ARG A 268 -28.30 -8.66 -5.82
CA ARG A 268 -29.08 -9.65 -6.58
C ARG A 268 -28.55 -11.08 -6.50
N ALA A 269 -27.45 -11.29 -5.78
CA ALA A 269 -26.79 -12.58 -5.69
C ALA A 269 -27.69 -13.61 -4.98
N PRO A 270 -27.93 -14.80 -5.58
CA PRO A 270 -28.59 -15.91 -4.90
C PRO A 270 -27.91 -16.28 -3.59
N ALA A 271 -28.71 -16.64 -2.58
CA ALA A 271 -28.19 -17.20 -1.33
C ALA A 271 -27.41 -18.49 -1.63
N GLY A 272 -26.17 -18.58 -1.11
CA GLY A 272 -25.33 -19.79 -1.23
C GLY A 272 -24.23 -19.75 -2.30
N LEU A 273 -24.09 -18.68 -3.09
CA LEU A 273 -22.93 -18.51 -3.96
C LEU A 273 -21.65 -18.29 -3.14
N GLY A 274 -20.58 -19.02 -3.49
CA GLY A 274 -19.29 -18.86 -2.84
C GLY A 274 -18.71 -17.46 -3.06
N GLU A 275 -18.15 -16.87 -2.00
CA GLU A 275 -17.57 -15.52 -2.01
C GLU A 275 -16.59 -15.21 -3.15
N PRO A 276 -15.67 -16.13 -3.53
CA PRO A 276 -14.75 -15.87 -4.63
C PRO A 276 -15.46 -15.73 -5.98
N ALA A 277 -16.62 -16.38 -6.15
CA ALA A 277 -17.42 -16.28 -7.36
C ALA A 277 -18.20 -14.96 -7.40
N LEU A 278 -18.70 -14.48 -6.25
CA LEU A 278 -19.43 -13.22 -6.14
C LEU A 278 -18.57 -12.00 -6.47
N LEU A 279 -17.28 -12.07 -6.13
CA LEU A 279 -16.35 -10.97 -6.33
C LEU A 279 -15.54 -11.08 -7.62
N ALA A 280 -15.60 -12.18 -8.35
CA ALA A 280 -14.86 -12.31 -9.61
C ALA A 280 -15.31 -11.24 -10.63
N ALA A 281 -14.40 -10.84 -11.53
CA ALA A 281 -14.80 -10.09 -12.71
C ALA A 281 -15.48 -11.03 -13.71
N ASP A 282 -16.47 -10.51 -14.44
CA ASP A 282 -17.05 -11.23 -15.58
C ASP A 282 -15.94 -11.42 -16.63
N ARG A 283 -15.78 -12.65 -17.12
CA ARG A 283 -14.64 -13.07 -17.94
C ARG A 283 -14.63 -12.43 -19.33
#